data_AF-A0A9P6HJR6-F1
#
_entry.id   AF-A0A9P6HJR6-F1
#
_cell.length_a   1.000
_cell.length_b   1.000
_cell.length_c   1.000
_cell.angle_alpha   90.00
_cell.angle_beta   90.00
_cell.angle_gamma   90.00
#
_symmetry.space_group_name_H-M   'P 1'
#
loop_
_entity.id
_entity.type
_entity.pdbx_description
1 polymer ?
#
loop_
_entity_poly.entity_id
_entity_poly.type
_entity_poly.pdbx_seq_one_letter_code
_entity_poly.pdbx_strand_id
1 'polypeptide(L)'
;MSLAQDPHPDVEHWLGNHHRVSETRDGGEIHVFAIEQGNVYASESKKTYEVVIAIGPISLKFVIVVDFENKSFSVSAYGKFPFLPMFKIGYGSGSFDKGVTFKFDMQVIKGTFTFYIKDGWLWLHYDISVLGKHFKGDLKLIPLPV
;
A
#
# COMPACT_ATOMS: atom_id res chain seq x y z
N MET A 1 -39.47 4.06 -8.57
CA MET A 1 -38.90 4.77 -7.40
C MET A 1 -37.62 4.05 -7.02
N SER A 2 -36.47 4.69 -7.28
CA SER A 2 -35.16 4.17 -6.90
C SER A 2 -34.95 4.50 -5.42
N LEU A 3 -34.81 3.48 -4.58
CA LEU A 3 -34.29 3.65 -3.23
C LEU A 3 -32.77 3.73 -3.36
N ALA A 4 -32.25 4.93 -3.65
CA ALA A 4 -30.87 5.20 -3.31
C ALA A 4 -30.80 5.14 -1.78
N GLN A 5 -30.22 4.06 -1.25
CA GLN A 5 -29.82 4.03 0.15
C GLN A 5 -28.73 5.09 0.30
N ASP A 6 -29.02 6.16 1.05
CA ASP A 6 -28.00 7.09 1.49
C ASP A 6 -26.88 6.27 2.18
N PRO A 7 -25.61 6.43 1.78
CA PRO A 7 -24.50 5.74 2.42
C PRO A 7 -24.49 6.08 3.92
N HIS A 8 -24.26 5.06 4.75
CA HIS A 8 -24.22 5.21 6.20
C HIS A 8 -23.14 6.24 6.58
N PRO A 9 -23.45 7.31 7.34
CA PRO A 9 -22.51 8.41 7.60
C PRO A 9 -21.18 7.97 8.22
N ASP A 10 -21.19 6.86 8.96
CA ASP A 10 -19.99 6.25 9.53
C ASP A 10 -19.02 5.70 8.47
N VAL A 11 -19.53 5.20 7.34
CA VAL A 11 -18.72 4.66 6.24
C VAL A 11 -18.05 5.79 5.48
N GLU A 12 -18.76 6.86 5.17
CA GLU A 12 -18.17 8.04 4.51
C GLU A 12 -17.10 8.68 5.38
N HIS A 13 -17.37 8.83 6.68
CA HIS A 13 -16.39 9.35 7.62
C HIS A 13 -15.15 8.45 7.73
N TRP A 14 -15.35 7.13 7.77
CA TRP A 14 -14.25 6.17 7.78
C TRP A 14 -13.42 6.26 6.49
N LEU A 15 -14.08 6.28 5.33
CA LEU A 15 -13.44 6.40 4.01
C LEU A 15 -12.63 7.70 3.89
N GLY A 16 -13.18 8.83 4.37
CA GLY A 16 -12.46 10.11 4.33
C GLY A 16 -11.10 10.09 5.04
N ASN A 17 -10.89 9.18 5.99
CA ASN A 17 -9.65 9.04 6.75
C ASN A 17 -8.76 7.88 6.27
N HIS A 18 -9.32 6.85 5.63
CA HIS A 18 -8.63 5.60 5.32
C HIS A 18 -8.55 5.29 3.82
N HIS A 19 -9.18 6.08 2.96
CA HIS A 19 -9.24 5.86 1.52
C HIS A 19 -8.74 7.09 0.76
N ARG A 20 -7.92 6.85 -0.26
CA ARG A 20 -7.53 7.86 -1.26
C ARG A 20 -7.64 7.27 -2.66
N VAL A 21 -7.98 8.14 -3.60
CA VAL A 21 -7.92 7.82 -5.04
C VAL A 21 -6.68 8.48 -5.61
N SER A 22 -5.89 7.72 -6.36
CA SER A 22 -4.78 8.22 -7.15
C SER A 22 -5.10 8.03 -8.63
N GLU A 23 -5.11 9.12 -9.37
CA GLU A 23 -5.21 9.06 -10.83
C GLU A 23 -3.89 8.53 -11.42
N THR A 24 -4.00 7.65 -12.40
CA THR A 24 -2.87 7.17 -13.20
C THR A 24 -2.69 8.06 -14.42
N ARG A 25 -1.49 8.03 -15.00
CA ARG A 25 -1.15 8.84 -16.18
C ARG A 25 -2.08 8.59 -17.37
N ASP A 26 -2.66 7.41 -17.46
CA ASP A 26 -3.53 7.00 -18.55
C ASP A 26 -5.03 7.28 -18.26
N GLY A 27 -5.32 8.03 -17.20
CA GLY A 27 -6.68 8.41 -16.80
C GLY A 27 -7.44 7.31 -16.05
N GLY A 28 -6.74 6.27 -15.57
CA GLY A 28 -7.32 5.27 -14.67
C GLY A 28 -7.25 5.73 -13.22
N GLU A 29 -7.99 5.06 -12.34
CA GLU A 29 -7.97 5.33 -10.90
C GLU A 29 -7.42 4.13 -10.13
N ILE A 30 -6.60 4.40 -9.12
CA ILE A 30 -6.14 3.41 -8.14
C ILE A 30 -6.67 3.84 -6.77
N HIS A 31 -7.47 2.97 -6.17
CA HIS A 31 -7.94 3.13 -4.80
C HIS A 31 -6.89 2.60 -3.84
N VAL A 32 -6.50 3.44 -2.89
CA VAL A 32 -5.55 3.13 -1.81
C VAL A 32 -6.30 3.17 -0.50
N PHE A 33 -6.30 2.04 0.22
CA PHE A 33 -6.85 1.94 1.56
C PHE A 33 -5.70 1.76 2.56
N ALA A 34 -5.69 2.52 3.65
CA ALA A 34 -4.65 2.45 4.65
C ALA A 34 -5.25 2.47 6.07
N ILE A 35 -4.77 1.58 6.95
CA ILE A 35 -5.25 1.43 8.33
C ILE A 35 -4.05 1.37 9.27
N GLU A 36 -4.01 2.22 10.28
CA GLU A 36 -3.09 2.07 11.42
C GLU A 36 -3.57 0.94 12.33
N GLN A 37 -2.74 -0.07 12.52
CA GLN A 37 -3.04 -1.20 13.40
C GLN A 37 -2.61 -0.83 14.83
N GLY A 38 -3.51 -1.06 15.79
CA GLY A 38 -3.18 -0.93 17.21
C GLY A 38 -2.14 -1.97 17.62
N ASN A 39 -1.04 -1.53 18.21
CA ASN A 39 -0.01 -2.44 18.70
C ASN A 39 -0.36 -2.95 20.11
N VAL A 40 -0.53 -4.26 20.27
CA VAL A 40 -0.83 -4.89 21.58
C VAL A 40 0.39 -4.89 22.51
N TYR A 41 1.60 -5.02 21.96
CA TYR A 41 2.86 -5.14 22.72
C TYR A 41 4.03 -4.31 22.16
N ALA A 42 3.79 -3.39 21.22
CA ALA A 42 4.88 -2.58 20.65
C ALA A 42 5.09 -1.28 21.43
N SER A 43 6.30 -0.72 21.34
CA SER A 43 6.59 0.62 21.83
C SER A 43 5.79 1.67 21.08
N GLU A 44 5.49 2.81 21.71
CA GLU A 44 4.84 3.95 21.06
C GLU A 44 5.67 4.52 19.89
N SER A 45 6.99 4.26 19.88
CA SER A 45 7.90 4.64 18.80
C SER A 45 7.75 3.82 17.52
N LYS A 46 6.97 2.73 17.55
CA LYS A 46 6.69 1.90 16.39
C LYS A 46 5.22 1.93 16.05
N LYS A 47 4.91 2.09 14.75
CA LYS A 47 3.55 2.00 14.24
C LYS A 47 3.47 0.98 13.11
N THR A 48 2.36 0.26 13.07
CA THR A 48 2.09 -0.72 12.02
C THR A 48 0.94 -0.22 11.17
N TYR A 49 1.12 -0.26 9.85
CA TYR A 49 0.11 0.13 8.88
C TYR A 49 -0.18 -1.05 7.96
N GLU A 50 -1.45 -1.24 7.66
CA GLU A 50 -1.90 -2.11 6.57
C GLU A 50 -2.39 -1.26 5.42
N VAL A 51 -1.78 -1.42 4.25
CA VAL A 51 -2.15 -0.70 3.03
C VAL A 51 -2.60 -1.71 1.97
N VAL A 52 -3.76 -1.48 1.38
CA VAL A 52 -4.32 -2.31 0.31
C VAL A 52 -4.56 -1.45 -0.93
N ILE A 53 -4.05 -1.92 -2.06
CA ILE A 53 -4.25 -1.30 -3.38
C ILE A 53 -4.70 -2.36 -4.39
N ALA A 54 -5.55 -1.98 -5.33
CA ALA A 54 -5.92 -2.83 -6.46
C ALA A 54 -5.27 -2.32 -7.74
N ILE A 55 -4.50 -3.17 -8.43
CA ILE A 55 -3.85 -2.84 -9.70
C ILE A 55 -4.19 -3.94 -10.71
N GLY A 56 -5.03 -3.61 -11.70
CA GLY A 56 -5.51 -4.61 -12.65
C GLY A 56 -6.21 -5.77 -11.94
N PRO A 57 -5.85 -7.04 -12.21
CA PRO A 57 -6.52 -8.21 -11.63
C PRO A 57 -6.00 -8.62 -10.24
N ILE A 58 -5.05 -7.88 -9.64
CA ILE A 58 -4.44 -8.24 -8.35
C ILE A 58 -4.72 -7.16 -7.29
N SER A 59 -5.05 -7.61 -6.08
CA SER A 59 -4.97 -6.79 -4.87
C SER A 59 -3.61 -7.00 -4.22
N LEU A 60 -2.90 -5.91 -3.96
CA LEU A 60 -1.65 -5.89 -3.23
C LEU A 60 -1.92 -5.42 -1.81
N LYS A 61 -1.39 -6.15 -0.83
CA LYS A 61 -1.41 -5.79 0.58
C LYS A 61 0.02 -5.57 1.05
N PHE A 62 0.26 -4.45 1.70
CA PHE A 62 1.52 -4.11 2.34
C PHE A 62 1.30 -3.99 3.84
N VAL A 63 2.07 -4.76 4.62
CA VAL A 63 2.19 -4.55 6.06
C VAL A 63 3.47 -3.79 6.29
N ILE A 64 3.34 -2.56 6.77
CA ILE A 64 4.42 -1.59 6.89
C ILE A 64 4.63 -1.33 8.38
N VAL A 65 5.82 -1.59 8.89
CA VAL A 65 6.20 -1.25 10.26
C VAL A 65 7.16 -0.08 10.19
N VAL A 66 6.77 1.03 10.81
CA VAL A 66 7.56 2.26 10.88
C VAL A 66 8.15 2.39 12.28
N ASP A 67 9.45 2.59 12.37
CA ASP A 67 10.19 2.88 13.59
C ASP A 67 10.68 4.33 13.52
N PHE A 68 10.00 5.22 14.24
CA PHE A 68 10.26 6.65 14.23
C PHE A 68 11.55 7.02 14.96
N GLU A 69 11.93 6.23 15.96
CA GLU A 69 13.16 6.43 16.74
C GLU A 69 14.39 6.13 15.88
N ASN A 70 14.38 4.99 15.19
CA ASN A 70 15.47 4.57 14.31
C ASN A 70 15.36 5.14 12.88
N LYS A 71 14.32 5.95 12.60
CA LYS A 71 14.00 6.50 11.27
C LYS A 71 14.09 5.43 10.18
N SER A 72 13.44 4.30 10.44
CA SER A 72 13.49 3.12 9.59
C SER A 72 12.12 2.51 9.42
N PHE A 73 11.98 1.66 8.41
CA PHE A 73 10.75 0.92 8.20
C PHE A 73 11.01 -0.43 7.55
N SER A 74 10.07 -1.34 7.73
CA SER A 74 10.03 -2.63 7.03
C SER A 74 8.69 -2.82 6.35
N VAL A 75 8.70 -3.57 5.24
CA VAL A 75 7.53 -3.82 4.42
C VAL A 75 7.46 -5.30 4.11
N SER A 76 6.31 -5.91 4.40
CA SER A 76 5.92 -7.23 3.88
C SER A 76 4.87 -7.05 2.79
N ALA A 77 5.14 -7.56 1.60
CA ALA A 77 4.23 -7.46 0.46
C ALA A 77 3.55 -8.79 0.17
N TYR A 78 2.25 -8.73 -0.07
CA TYR A 78 1.39 -9.86 -0.39
C TYR A 78 0.53 -9.54 -1.62
N GLY A 79 0.26 -10.57 -2.41
CA GLY A 79 -0.65 -10.51 -3.55
C GLY A 79 -1.86 -11.38 -3.35
N LYS A 80 -3.01 -10.96 -3.86
CA LYS A 80 -4.24 -11.75 -3.91
C LYS A 80 -4.94 -11.58 -5.26
N PHE A 81 -5.19 -12.68 -5.95
CA PHE A 81 -6.12 -12.73 -7.08
C PHE A 81 -7.51 -13.17 -6.58
N PRO A 82 -8.62 -12.80 -7.26
CA PRO A 82 -9.97 -13.14 -6.80
C PRO A 82 -10.21 -14.64 -6.51
N PHE A 83 -9.56 -15.53 -7.27
CA PHE A 83 -9.76 -16.98 -7.19
C PHE A 83 -8.63 -17.75 -6.52
N LEU A 84 -7.60 -17.06 -6.01
CA LEU A 84 -6.43 -17.69 -5.40
C LEU A 84 -6.26 -17.24 -3.94
N PRO A 85 -5.70 -18.10 -3.07
CA PRO A 85 -5.23 -17.68 -1.76
C PRO A 85 -4.24 -16.52 -1.86
N MET A 86 -4.16 -15.73 -0.80
CA MET A 86 -3.13 -14.70 -0.67
C MET A 86 -1.75 -15.35 -0.63
N PHE A 87 -0.78 -14.78 -1.34
CA PHE A 87 0.59 -15.25 -1.39
C PHE A 87 1.57 -14.14 -1.02
N LYS A 88 2.69 -14.50 -0.40
CA LYS A 88 3.77 -13.56 -0.07
C LYS A 88 4.58 -13.26 -1.32
N ILE A 89 4.73 -11.98 -1.65
CA ILE A 89 5.58 -11.50 -2.75
C ILE A 89 7.00 -11.31 -2.24
N GLY A 90 7.17 -10.68 -1.08
CA GLY A 90 8.48 -10.36 -0.56
C GLY A 90 8.47 -9.63 0.77
N TYR A 91 9.67 -9.34 1.25
CA TYR A 91 9.94 -8.53 2.44
C TYR A 91 11.18 -7.67 2.18
N GLY A 92 11.17 -6.45 2.69
CA GLY A 92 12.34 -5.57 2.69
C GLY A 92 12.31 -4.60 3.86
N SER A 93 13.48 -4.10 4.25
CA SER A 93 13.62 -3.02 5.23
C SER A 93 14.56 -1.94 4.73
N GLY A 94 14.33 -0.70 5.16
CA GLY A 94 15.04 0.49 4.72
C GLY A 94 15.04 1.60 5.77
N SER A 95 15.73 2.70 5.47
CA SER A 95 15.71 3.92 6.28
C SER A 95 14.90 5.02 5.61
N PHE A 96 14.53 6.07 6.34
CA PHE A 96 13.79 7.21 5.78
C PHE A 96 14.57 7.91 4.66
N ASP A 97 15.91 7.94 4.77
CA ASP A 97 16.77 8.59 3.78
C ASP A 97 16.97 7.78 2.49
N LYS A 98 16.97 6.44 2.60
CA LYS A 98 17.33 5.54 1.49
C LYS A 98 16.14 4.81 0.89
N GLY A 99 15.05 4.69 1.63
CA GLY A 99 13.93 3.84 1.27
C GLY A 99 14.29 2.35 1.25
N VAL A 100 13.48 1.56 0.56
CA VAL A 100 13.75 0.15 0.26
C VAL A 100 13.17 -0.23 -1.09
N THR A 101 13.98 -0.91 -1.90
CA THR A 101 13.55 -1.55 -3.14
C THR A 101 13.68 -3.06 -2.98
N PHE A 102 12.66 -3.79 -3.38
CA PHE A 102 12.80 -5.23 -3.59
C PHE A 102 12.23 -5.64 -4.94
N LYS A 103 12.92 -6.60 -5.56
CA LYS A 103 12.62 -7.18 -6.88
C LYS A 103 12.07 -8.58 -6.67
N PHE A 104 11.05 -8.94 -7.43
CA PHE A 104 10.42 -10.25 -7.41
C PHE A 104 10.17 -10.74 -8.83
N ASP A 105 10.20 -12.06 -8.99
CA ASP A 105 9.94 -12.73 -10.25
C ASP A 105 9.17 -14.02 -9.97
N MET A 106 7.84 -13.93 -10.06
CA MET A 106 6.92 -15.05 -9.89
C MET A 106 6.13 -15.24 -11.19
N GLN A 107 5.62 -16.45 -11.41
CA GLN A 107 4.91 -16.79 -12.64
C GLN A 107 3.74 -15.83 -12.99
N VAL A 108 3.04 -15.33 -11.96
CA VAL A 108 1.84 -14.49 -12.11
C VAL A 108 2.12 -12.99 -11.93
N ILE A 109 3.24 -12.64 -11.30
CA ILE A 109 3.63 -11.26 -11.02
C ILE A 109 5.16 -11.13 -10.93
N LYS A 110 5.72 -10.14 -11.61
CA LYS A 110 7.15 -9.82 -11.57
C LYS A 110 7.38 -8.33 -11.64
N GLY A 111 8.50 -7.85 -11.14
CA GLY A 111 8.84 -6.44 -11.16
C GLY A 111 9.49 -5.96 -9.87
N THR A 112 9.28 -4.69 -9.57
CA THR A 112 9.85 -4.04 -8.40
C THR A 112 8.82 -3.19 -7.66
N PHE A 113 8.98 -3.16 -6.34
CA PHE A 113 8.41 -2.13 -5.50
C PHE A 113 9.53 -1.34 -4.85
N THR A 114 9.45 -0.02 -4.91
CA THR A 114 10.36 0.90 -4.23
C THR A 114 9.56 1.79 -3.30
N PHE A 115 9.83 1.66 -2.01
CA PHE A 115 9.23 2.49 -0.98
C PHE A 115 10.21 3.59 -0.59
N TYR A 116 9.76 4.84 -0.54
CA TYR A 116 10.62 5.98 -0.26
C TYR A 116 9.85 7.09 0.46
N ILE A 117 10.56 7.95 1.19
CA ILE A 117 9.95 9.09 1.87
C ILE A 117 10.09 10.33 1.00
N LYS A 118 8.98 11.06 0.83
CA LYS A 118 8.96 12.34 0.10
C LYS A 118 7.85 13.23 0.67
N ASP A 119 8.21 14.47 0.97
CA ASP A 119 7.30 15.52 1.48
C ASP A 119 6.51 15.12 2.74
N GLY A 120 7.12 14.31 3.62
CA GLY A 120 6.48 13.79 4.83
C GLY A 120 5.49 12.65 4.61
N TRP A 121 5.58 11.97 3.46
CA TRP A 121 4.78 10.81 3.14
C TRP A 121 5.66 9.61 2.79
N LEU A 122 5.18 8.42 3.13
CA LEU A 122 5.67 7.19 2.52
C LEU A 122 5.01 7.01 1.15
N TRP A 123 5.83 6.88 0.13
CA TRP A 123 5.43 6.64 -1.25
C TRP A 123 5.82 5.23 -1.68
N LEU A 124 5.08 4.70 -2.64
CA LEU A 124 5.40 3.50 -3.39
C LEU A 124 5.56 3.85 -4.87
N HIS A 125 6.74 3.64 -5.41
CA HIS A 125 6.94 3.45 -6.84
C HIS A 125 6.77 1.98 -7.18
N TYR A 126 5.83 1.67 -8.07
CA TYR A 126 5.63 0.32 -8.58
C TYR A 126 5.99 0.27 -10.07
N ASP A 127 6.69 -0.79 -10.46
CA ASP A 127 6.98 -1.12 -11.85
C ASP A 127 6.84 -2.64 -11.99
N ILE A 128 5.64 -3.08 -12.33
CA ILE A 128 5.23 -4.49 -12.23
C ILE A 128 4.57 -4.99 -13.51
N SER A 129 4.71 -6.28 -13.77
CA SER A 129 3.94 -7.01 -14.78
C SER A 129 3.07 -8.04 -14.09
N VAL A 130 1.76 -7.99 -14.33
CA VAL A 130 0.77 -8.91 -13.77
C VAL A 130 0.02 -9.57 -14.93
N LEU A 131 0.09 -10.90 -15.03
CA LEU A 131 -0.52 -11.67 -16.13
C LEU A 131 -0.21 -11.09 -17.53
N GLY A 132 1.03 -10.64 -17.73
CA GLY A 132 1.51 -10.08 -18.99
C GLY A 132 1.17 -8.61 -19.25
N LYS A 133 0.36 -7.96 -18.40
CA LYS A 133 0.11 -6.51 -18.48
C LYS A 133 1.07 -5.75 -17.58
N HIS A 134 1.67 -4.69 -18.11
CA HIS A 134 2.62 -3.83 -17.41
C HIS A 134 1.91 -2.66 -16.74
N PHE A 135 2.29 -2.37 -15.50
CA PHE A 135 1.75 -1.29 -14.68
C PHE A 135 2.91 -0.54 -14.03
N LYS A 136 2.89 0.79 -14.14
CA LYS A 136 3.92 1.64 -13.55
C LYS A 136 3.33 2.93 -12.98
N GLY A 137 3.85 3.39 -11.85
CA GLY A 137 3.46 4.66 -11.27
C GLY A 137 3.96 4.88 -9.86
N ASP A 138 3.53 5.99 -9.27
CA ASP A 138 3.83 6.40 -7.92
C ASP A 138 2.53 6.59 -7.14
N LEU A 139 2.47 6.04 -5.93
CA LEU A 139 1.32 6.14 -5.04
C LEU A 139 1.76 6.69 -3.69
N LYS A 140 1.05 7.71 -3.23
CA LYS A 140 1.14 8.21 -1.86
C LYS A 140 0.38 7.25 -0.95
N LEU A 141 1.05 6.70 0.06
CA LEU A 141 0.48 5.66 0.92
C LEU A 141 -0.03 6.21 2.24
N ILE A 142 0.89 6.58 3.14
CA ILE A 142 0.58 7.03 4.51
C ILE A 142 1.40 8.29 4.84
N PRO A 143 0.82 9.23 5.60
CA PRO A 143 1.59 10.35 6.13
C PRO A 143 2.52 9.83 7.24
N LEU A 144 3.72 10.38 7.30
CA LEU A 144 4.63 10.14 8.41
C LEU A 144 4.79 11.43 9.20
N PRO A 145 4.66 11.41 10.54
CA PRO A 145 5.07 12.53 11.38
C PRO A 145 6.61 12.61 11.38
N VAL A 146 7.18 13.19 10.32
CA VAL A 146 8.62 13.48 10.19
C VAL A 146 8.99 14.83 10.75
#